data_AF-A0A9X0RUF5-F1
#
_entry.id   AF-A0A9X0RUF5-F1
#
_cell.length_a   1.000
_cell.length_b   1.000
_cell.length_c   1.000
_cell.angle_alpha   90.00
_cell.angle_beta   90.00
_cell.angle_gamma   90.00
#
_symmetry.space_group_name_H-M   'P 1'
#
loop_
_entity.id
_entity.type
_entity.pdbx_description
1 polymer ?
#
loop_
_entity_poly.entity_id
_entity_poly.type
_entity_poly.pdbx_seq_one_letter_code
_entity_poly.pdbx_strand_id
1 'polypeptide(L)'
;MPELHWRKAALKQMRAIADANERKKLNEQVNELKKFPLVPPNLDVKSLKNGQADYRLRWGNYRVLFDYNKGEEPKIIAIQQVMRRTSGTYK
;
A
#
# COMPACT_ATOMS: atom_id res chain seq x y z
N MET A 1 -7.81 -2.65 -15.32
CA MET A 1 -7.16 -2.82 -14.00
C MET A 1 -6.44 -1.54 -13.65
N PRO A 2 -6.49 -1.03 -12.41
CA PRO A 2 -5.73 0.16 -12.05
C PRO A 2 -4.22 0.01 -12.25
N GLU A 3 -3.59 1.10 -12.64
CA GLU A 3 -2.13 1.21 -12.70
C GLU A 3 -1.55 1.50 -11.31
N LEU A 4 -0.40 0.90 -11.00
CA LEU A 4 0.32 1.17 -9.76
C LEU A 4 1.36 2.26 -9.99
N HIS A 5 1.17 3.40 -9.34
CA HIS A 5 2.10 4.53 -9.41
C HIS A 5 2.79 4.68 -8.06
N TRP A 6 4.11 4.51 -8.04
CA TRP A 6 4.87 4.60 -6.81
C TRP A 6 5.45 5.99 -6.62
N ARG A 7 5.18 6.63 -5.47
CA ARG A 7 5.94 7.83 -5.12
C ARG A 7 7.40 7.46 -4.85
N LYS A 8 8.30 8.41 -5.12
CA LYS A 8 9.74 8.28 -4.84
C LYS A 8 10.01 7.86 -3.38
N ALA A 9 9.23 8.40 -2.44
CA ALA A 9 9.29 8.03 -1.03
C ALA A 9 8.94 6.55 -0.78
N ALA A 10 7.85 6.06 -1.35
CA ALA A 10 7.45 4.66 -1.25
C ALA A 10 8.49 3.71 -1.85
N LEU A 11 9.08 4.05 -3.01
CA LEU A 11 10.17 3.26 -3.60
C LEU A 11 11.40 3.20 -2.68
N LYS A 12 11.78 4.34 -2.09
CA LYS A 12 12.90 4.40 -1.14
C LYS A 12 12.62 3.53 0.09
N GLN A 13 11.41 3.61 0.63
CA GLN A 13 11.00 2.81 1.79
C GLN A 13 10.93 1.31 1.49
N MET A 14 10.39 0.93 0.32
CA MET A 14 10.38 -0.46 -0.14
C MET A 14 11.80 -1.02 -0.27
N ARG A 15 12.74 -0.24 -0.82
CA ARG A 15 14.14 -0.64 -0.95
C ARG A 15 14.87 -0.74 0.40
N ALA A 16 14.44 0.05 1.39
CA ALA A 16 15.00 0.03 2.75
C ALA A 16 14.61 -1.21 3.56
N ILE A 17 13.70 -2.05 3.06
CA ILE A 17 13.43 -3.36 3.64
C ILE A 17 14.65 -4.26 3.40
N ALA A 18 15.32 -4.64 4.48
CA ALA A 18 16.56 -5.42 4.45
C ALA A 18 16.33 -6.87 3.99
N ASP A 19 15.24 -7.49 4.43
CA ASP A 19 14.90 -8.85 4.03
C ASP A 19 14.31 -8.86 2.61
N ALA A 20 15.05 -9.49 1.68
CA ALA A 20 14.65 -9.57 0.28
C ALA A 20 13.38 -10.41 0.05
N ASN A 21 13.12 -11.41 0.88
CA ASN A 21 11.92 -12.24 0.81
C ASN A 21 10.70 -11.46 1.30
N GLU A 22 10.82 -10.71 2.42
CA GLU A 22 9.75 -9.83 2.89
C GLU A 22 9.44 -8.75 1.84
N ARG A 23 10.48 -8.13 1.26
CA ARG A 23 10.32 -7.13 0.20
C ARG A 23 9.61 -7.70 -1.04
N LYS A 24 10.01 -8.89 -1.49
CA LYS A 24 9.39 -9.56 -2.65
C LYS A 24 7.92 -9.86 -2.38
N LYS A 25 7.60 -10.50 -1.27
CA LYS A 25 6.23 -10.83 -0.89
C LYS A 25 5.36 -9.58 -0.71
N LEU A 26 5.90 -8.52 -0.09
CA LEU A 26 5.16 -7.26 0.03
C LEU A 26 4.85 -6.67 -1.36
N ASN A 27 5.81 -6.69 -2.29
CA ASN A 27 5.58 -6.22 -3.66
C ASN A 27 4.52 -7.05 -4.41
N GLU A 28 4.49 -8.37 -4.23
CA GLU A 28 3.42 -9.24 -4.76
C GLU A 28 2.05 -8.84 -4.21
N GLN A 29 1.97 -8.53 -2.91
CA GLN A 29 0.71 -8.11 -2.27
C GLN A 29 0.27 -6.72 -2.70
N VAL A 30 1.20 -5.79 -2.93
CA VAL A 30 0.87 -4.50 -3.55
C VAL A 30 0.38 -4.69 -4.99
N ASN A 31 0.92 -5.66 -5.73
CA ASN A 31 0.43 -5.99 -7.07
C ASN A 31 -1.01 -6.52 -7.09
N GLU A 32 -1.45 -7.22 -6.04
CA GLU A 32 -2.86 -7.63 -5.89
C GLU A 32 -3.82 -6.44 -5.80
N LEU A 33 -3.35 -5.24 -5.44
CA LEU A 33 -4.16 -4.01 -5.49
C LEU A 33 -4.60 -3.65 -6.92
N LYS A 34 -3.97 -4.20 -7.97
CA LYS A 34 -4.46 -4.06 -9.36
C LYS A 34 -5.86 -4.66 -9.57
N LYS A 35 -6.36 -5.47 -8.64
CA LYS A 35 -7.74 -6.00 -8.65
C LYS A 35 -8.72 -5.12 -7.88
N PHE A 36 -8.24 -4.06 -7.21
CA PHE A 36 -9.08 -3.15 -6.45
C PHE A 36 -10.18 -2.52 -7.34
N PRO A 37 -11.44 -2.41 -6.85
CA PRO A 37 -11.91 -2.66 -5.48
C PRO A 37 -12.19 -4.12 -5.12
N LEU A 38 -12.13 -5.05 -6.09
CA LEU A 38 -12.34 -6.49 -5.89
C LEU A 38 -11.08 -7.18 -5.34
N VAL A 39 -10.53 -6.65 -4.24
CA VAL A 39 -9.37 -7.27 -3.58
C VAL A 39 -9.78 -8.59 -2.92
N PRO A 40 -8.90 -9.62 -2.93
CA PRO A 40 -9.24 -10.88 -2.29
C PRO A 40 -9.40 -10.70 -0.77
N PRO A 41 -10.27 -11.49 -0.12
CA PRO A 41 -10.70 -11.27 1.27
C PRO A 41 -9.58 -11.40 2.31
N ASN A 42 -8.42 -11.93 1.92
CA ASN A 42 -7.23 -12.05 2.74
C ASN A 42 -6.40 -10.76 2.84
N LEU A 43 -6.65 -9.74 2.00
CA LEU A 43 -5.99 -8.44 2.11
C LEU A 43 -6.70 -7.55 3.14
N ASP A 44 -6.01 -7.18 4.22
CA ASP A 44 -6.50 -6.19 5.22
C ASP A 44 -6.34 -4.77 4.64
N VAL A 45 -7.25 -4.41 3.74
CA VAL A 45 -7.40 -3.05 3.19
C VAL A 45 -8.50 -2.32 3.95
N LYS A 46 -8.18 -1.14 4.48
CA LYS A 46 -9.14 -0.25 5.14
C LYS A 46 -9.02 1.17 4.63
N SER A 47 -10.15 1.87 4.52
CA SER A 47 -10.13 3.31 4.27
C SER A 47 -9.61 4.06 5.49
N LEU A 48 -8.92 5.16 5.24
CA LEU A 48 -8.45 6.09 6.25
C LEU A 48 -9.31 7.35 6.23
N LYS A 49 -9.43 8.00 7.40
CA LYS A 49 -10.20 9.25 7.57
C LYS A 49 -9.33 10.47 7.84
N ASN A 50 -8.01 10.26 7.99
CA ASN A 50 -7.07 11.27 8.47
C ASN A 50 -6.34 12.02 7.35
N GLY A 51 -6.74 11.83 6.08
CA GLY A 51 -6.26 12.62 4.93
C GLY A 51 -4.81 12.35 4.49
N GLN A 52 -4.07 11.44 5.13
CA GLN A 52 -2.72 11.08 4.70
C GLN A 52 -2.70 10.19 3.44
N ALA A 53 -3.72 9.37 3.29
CA ALA A 53 -4.03 8.59 2.11
C ALA A 53 -5.50 8.16 2.18
N ASP A 54 -6.07 7.70 1.08
CA ASP A 54 -7.44 7.18 1.06
C ASP A 54 -7.56 5.82 1.74
N TYR A 55 -6.56 4.95 1.55
CA TYR A 55 -6.58 3.56 2.01
C TYR A 55 -5.25 3.12 2.62
N ARG A 56 -5.33 2.06 3.43
CA ARG A 56 -4.19 1.35 4.01
C ARG A 56 -4.34 -0.15 3.76
N LEU A 57 -3.36 -0.75 3.10
CA LEU A 57 -3.13 -2.19 3.11
C LEU A 57 -2.23 -2.56 4.29
N ARG A 58 -2.62 -3.58 5.05
CA ARG A 58 -1.78 -4.21 6.06
C ARG A 58 -1.35 -5.58 5.57
N TRP A 59 -0.05 -5.83 5.59
CA TRP A 59 0.52 -7.13 5.28
C TRP A 59 1.72 -7.41 6.19
N GLY A 60 1.62 -8.45 7.00
CA GLY A 60 2.61 -8.81 8.01
C GLY A 60 3.01 -7.63 8.90
N ASN A 61 4.32 -7.31 8.87
CA ASN A 61 4.95 -6.24 9.62
C ASN A 61 4.88 -4.86 8.93
N TYR A 62 4.16 -4.72 7.83
CA TYR A 62 4.15 -3.49 7.02
C TYR A 62 2.74 -2.92 6.85
N ARG A 63 2.71 -1.59 6.64
CA ARG A 63 1.54 -0.81 6.23
C ARG A 63 1.89 -0.13 4.92
N VAL A 64 1.03 -0.27 3.92
CA VAL A 64 1.13 0.44 2.64
C VAL A 64 -0.01 1.43 2.58
N LEU A 65 0.32 2.71 2.47
CA LEU A 65 -0.65 3.80 2.29
C LEU A 65 -0.80 4.07 0.80
N PHE A 66 -2.03 4.14 0.33
CA PHE A 66 -2.30 4.40 -1.08
C PHE A 66 -3.59 5.17 -1.30
N ASP A 67 -3.61 5.94 -2.38
CA ASP A 67 -4.79 6.64 -2.89
C ASP A 67 -5.36 5.88 -4.08
N TYR A 68 -6.66 5.99 -4.28
CA TYR A 68 -7.33 5.36 -5.40
C TYR A 68 -8.24 6.35 -6.11
N ASN A 69 -7.79 6.81 -7.28
CA ASN A 69 -8.59 7.69 -8.11
C ASN A 69 -9.64 6.88 -8.88
N LYS A 70 -10.92 7.08 -8.52
CA LYS A 70 -12.10 6.47 -9.16
C LYS A 70 -12.68 7.32 -10.29
N GLY A 71 -12.30 8.60 -10.38
CA GLY A 71 -13.01 9.60 -11.18
C GLY A 71 -12.59 9.66 -12.66
N GLU A 72 -11.40 9.19 -12.99
CA GLU A 72 -10.81 9.32 -14.33
C GLU A 72 -10.21 7.98 -14.80
N GLU A 73 -10.32 7.69 -16.10
CA GLU A 73 -9.56 6.62 -16.74
C GLU A 73 -8.24 7.17 -17.28
N PRO A 74 -7.09 6.50 -17.04
CA PRO A 74 -6.94 5.21 -16.38
C PRO A 74 -7.13 5.28 -14.86
N LYS A 75 -7.69 4.21 -14.27
CA LYS A 75 -7.76 4.06 -12.81
C LYS A 75 -6.34 3.98 -12.26
N ILE A 76 -5.99 4.81 -11.27
CA ILE A 76 -4.65 4.84 -10.70
C ILE A 76 -4.70 4.54 -9.20
N ILE A 77 -3.79 3.68 -8.76
CA ILE A 77 -3.47 3.46 -7.36
C ILE A 77 -2.10 4.07 -7.09
N ALA A 78 -2.10 5.17 -6.34
CA ALA A 78 -0.88 5.88 -5.99
C ALA A 78 -0.35 5.37 -4.65
N ILE A 79 0.77 4.62 -4.66
CA ILE A 79 1.44 4.16 -3.45
C ILE A 79 2.20 5.33 -2.84
N GLN A 80 1.68 5.83 -1.73
CA GLN A 80 2.19 7.00 -1.02
C GLN A 80 3.39 6.64 -0.16
N GLN A 81 3.24 5.60 0.67
CA GLN A 81 4.24 5.19 1.65
C GLN A 81 4.19 3.69 1.93
N VAL A 82 5.35 3.14 2.27
CA VAL A 82 5.54 1.80 2.83
C VAL A 82 6.19 1.97 4.20
N MET A 83 5.48 1.62 5.26
CA MET A 83 5.95 1.80 6.63
C MET A 83 6.01 0.47 7.36
N ARG A 84 7.12 0.22 8.08
CA ARG A 84 7.13 -0.85 9.08
C ARG A 84 6.15 -0.50 10.19
N ARG A 85 5.47 -1.51 10.71
CA ARG A 85 4.62 -1.37 11.89
C ARG A 85 5.52 -1.05 13.07
N THR A 86 5.47 0.20 13.50
CA THR A 86 5.92 0.55 14.85
C THR A 86 4.79 0.20 15.82
N SER A 87 5.15 -0.33 16.99
CA SER A 87 4.24 -0.62 18.10
C SER A 87 3.77 0.65 18.84
N GLY A 88 4.03 1.84 18.28
CA GLY A 88 3.67 3.12 18.87
C GLY A 88 2.15 3.29 18.94
N THR A 89 1.59 2.85 20.06
CA THR A 89 0.30 3.33 20.55
C THR A 89 0.60 4.64 21.29
N TYR A 90 -0.27 5.63 21.11
CA TYR A 90 -0.25 6.93 21.78
C TYR A 90 0.35 6.87 23.21
N LYS A 91 1.26 7.80 23.52
CA LYS A 91 1.45 8.24 24.91
C LYS A 91 0.35 9.24 25.24
#